data_AF-A0A2S8FIP2-F1
#
_entry.id   AF-A0A2S8FIP2-F1
#
_cell.length_a   1.000
_cell.length_b   1.000
_cell.length_c   1.000
_cell.angle_alpha   90.00
_cell.angle_beta   90.00
_cell.angle_gamma   90.00
#
_symmetry.space_group_name_H-M   'P 1'
#
loop_
_entity.id
_entity.type
_entity.pdbx_description
1 polymer ?
#
loop_
_entity_poly.entity_id
_entity_poly.type
_entity_poly.pdbx_seq_one_letter_code
_entity_poly.pdbx_strand_id
1 'polypeptide(L)'
;MLRLFFILICLSCSLNVGCSTFEHPLSPLEDAEIHQEAIGSWYASKGKDDEGKPTEMFLHIGLPPASSIKPKESGYANFNEVKGEMPDDKLWVNNMMLMTITSIEKDQRIQSSNMLVFPTKLGNNHYANVPSFHGNQVITYKILKYQINGDELTTWLLPNDQAIGELIQAGKLHAGEKKDYVADDTETLRQVFVEHDAELFPPEKSMTFRRIKLWKDE
;
A
#
# COMPACT_ATOMS: atom_id res chain seq x y z
N MET A 1 -0.11 18.64 40.07
CA MET A 1 -0.63 17.47 39.35
C MET A 1 -0.81 17.71 37.84
N LEU A 2 0.03 18.53 37.19
CA LEU A 2 -0.06 18.82 35.74
C LEU A 2 1.14 18.27 34.94
N ARG A 3 2.11 17.66 35.61
CA ARG A 3 3.35 17.13 34.99
C ARG A 3 3.35 15.62 34.71
N LEU A 4 2.36 14.87 35.25
CA LEU A 4 2.19 13.45 34.92
C LEU A 4 1.35 13.22 33.65
N PHE A 5 0.51 14.20 33.26
CA PHE A 5 -0.38 14.07 32.10
C PHE A 5 0.36 14.19 30.75
N PHE A 6 1.42 15.00 30.70
CA PHE A 6 2.26 15.13 29.50
C PHE A 6 3.18 13.92 29.27
N ILE A 7 3.58 13.20 30.32
CA ILE A 7 4.40 11.98 30.18
C ILE A 7 3.54 10.80 29.70
N LEU A 8 2.25 10.75 30.06
CA LEU A 8 1.30 9.76 29.54
C LEU A 8 0.93 10.01 28.07
N ILE A 9 0.81 11.27 27.63
CA ILE A 9 0.57 11.61 26.22
C ILE A 9 1.81 11.33 25.35
N CYS A 10 3.02 11.55 25.89
CA CYS A 10 4.25 11.23 25.16
C CYS A 10 4.62 9.73 25.15
N LEU A 11 4.08 8.91 26.07
CA LEU A 11 4.21 7.44 26.06
C LEU A 11 3.17 6.73 25.19
N SER A 12 2.06 7.39 24.82
CA SER A 12 1.19 6.93 23.74
C SER A 12 1.74 7.22 22.34
N CYS A 13 2.70 8.15 22.22
CA CYS A 13 3.37 8.47 20.96
C CYS A 13 4.52 7.51 20.60
N SER A 14 4.87 6.55 21.47
CA SER A 14 5.95 5.58 21.23
C SER A 14 5.47 4.13 21.06
N LEU A 15 4.17 3.90 20.82
CA LEU A 15 3.67 2.54 20.59
C LEU A 15 2.98 2.28 19.24
N ASN A 16 2.31 3.19 18.54
CA ASN A 16 1.62 2.80 17.29
C ASN A 16 1.91 3.79 16.15
N VAL A 17 3.03 3.59 15.45
CA VAL A 17 3.14 4.00 14.04
C VAL A 17 2.74 2.76 13.27
N GLY A 18 1.43 2.61 13.05
CA GLY A 18 0.89 1.37 12.54
C GLY A 18 1.18 1.20 11.05
N CYS A 19 1.47 -0.05 10.74
CA CYS A 19 1.63 -0.59 9.42
C CYS A 19 0.87 -1.90 9.44
N SER A 20 -0.45 -1.87 9.74
CA SER A 20 -1.23 -3.10 9.85
C SER A 20 -0.97 -4.00 8.64
N THR A 21 -0.55 -5.22 8.94
CA THR A 21 -0.29 -6.26 7.96
C THR A 21 -1.27 -7.39 8.17
N PHE A 22 -1.63 -8.06 7.08
CA PHE A 22 -2.69 -9.05 7.03
C PHE A 22 -2.09 -10.38 6.63
N GLU A 23 -2.56 -11.46 7.25
CA GLU A 23 -2.15 -12.82 6.92
C GLU A 23 -2.59 -13.22 5.52
N HIS A 24 -3.82 -12.84 5.17
CA HIS A 24 -4.42 -13.11 3.88
C HIS A 24 -4.65 -11.82 3.09
N PRO A 25 -4.63 -11.89 1.75
CA PRO A 25 -5.03 -10.77 0.90
C PRO A 25 -6.57 -10.63 0.85
N LEU A 26 -7.08 -9.52 0.30
CA LEU A 26 -8.51 -9.36 0.01
C LEU A 26 -9.03 -10.26 -1.14
N SER A 27 -8.12 -10.75 -1.98
CA SER A 27 -8.41 -11.78 -2.96
C SER A 27 -7.14 -12.58 -3.26
N PRO A 28 -7.25 -13.84 -3.70
CA PRO A 28 -6.12 -14.55 -4.28
C PRO A 28 -5.47 -13.78 -5.44
N LEU A 29 -4.18 -14.00 -5.68
CA LEU A 29 -3.44 -13.37 -6.77
C LEU A 29 -3.91 -13.89 -8.15
N GLU A 30 -4.34 -15.14 -8.19
CA GLU A 30 -4.83 -15.83 -9.38
C GLU A 30 -6.11 -15.19 -9.92
N ASP A 31 -6.90 -14.60 -9.03
CA ASP A 31 -8.15 -13.91 -9.34
C ASP A 31 -7.95 -12.42 -9.69
N ALA A 32 -6.72 -11.91 -9.58
CA ALA A 32 -6.43 -10.50 -9.81
C ALA A 32 -6.33 -10.19 -11.31
N GLU A 33 -7.05 -9.17 -11.76
CA GLU A 33 -6.98 -8.65 -13.12
C GLU A 33 -6.35 -7.25 -13.14
N ILE A 34 -5.37 -7.03 -14.02
CA ILE A 34 -4.72 -5.72 -14.14
C ILE A 34 -5.75 -4.62 -14.40
N HIS A 35 -5.78 -3.61 -13.53
CA HIS A 35 -6.63 -2.45 -13.70
C HIS A 35 -6.01 -1.47 -14.70
N GLN A 36 -6.33 -1.66 -15.99
CA GLN A 36 -5.73 -0.91 -17.10
C GLN A 36 -5.81 0.62 -16.93
N GLU A 37 -6.92 1.13 -16.37
CA GLU A 37 -7.10 2.56 -16.15
C GLU A 37 -6.10 3.14 -15.13
N ALA A 38 -5.59 2.32 -14.19
CA ALA A 38 -4.61 2.75 -13.21
C ALA A 38 -3.22 2.97 -13.82
N ILE A 39 -2.93 2.31 -14.95
CA ILE A 39 -1.62 2.37 -15.61
C ILE A 39 -1.35 3.79 -16.13
N GLY A 40 -0.12 4.24 -15.93
CA GLY A 40 0.37 5.53 -16.37
C GLY A 40 1.19 6.26 -15.31
N SER A 41 1.52 7.51 -15.62
CA SER A 41 2.24 8.39 -14.71
C SER A 41 1.29 9.45 -14.15
N TRP A 42 1.43 9.70 -12.87
CA TRP A 42 0.56 10.54 -12.07
C TRP A 42 1.40 11.49 -11.21
N TYR A 43 0.89 12.70 -10.94
CA TYR A 43 1.60 13.74 -10.22
C TYR A 43 0.71 14.38 -9.15
N ALA A 44 1.25 14.58 -7.95
CA ALA A 44 0.59 15.32 -6.87
C ALA A 44 1.43 16.56 -6.51
N SER A 45 0.85 17.74 -6.72
CA SER A 45 1.49 19.04 -6.42
C SER A 45 1.36 19.48 -4.96
N LYS A 46 0.77 18.64 -4.10
CA LYS A 46 0.44 18.97 -2.70
C LYS A 46 0.96 17.89 -1.73
N GLY A 47 2.13 17.33 -2.02
CA GLY A 47 2.82 16.49 -1.05
C GLY A 47 3.35 17.30 0.12
N LYS A 48 3.51 16.65 1.27
CA LYS A 48 4.33 17.14 2.37
C LYS A 48 5.25 16.03 2.83
N ASP A 49 6.48 16.36 3.22
CA ASP A 49 7.36 15.42 3.94
C ASP A 49 6.94 15.28 5.41
N ASP A 50 7.67 14.44 6.16
CA ASP A 50 7.46 14.21 7.60
C ASP A 50 7.64 15.47 8.45
N GLU A 51 8.28 16.51 7.90
CA GLU A 51 8.45 17.84 8.52
C GLU A 51 7.38 18.85 8.07
N GLY A 52 6.40 18.41 7.28
CA GLY A 52 5.30 19.23 6.77
C GLY A 52 5.69 20.17 5.62
N LYS A 53 6.90 20.04 5.06
CA LYS A 53 7.36 20.86 3.94
C LYS A 53 6.79 20.34 2.63
N PRO A 54 6.36 21.23 1.71
CA PRO A 54 5.93 20.84 0.38
C PRO A 54 6.92 19.91 -0.33
N THR A 55 6.41 18.80 -0.84
CA THR A 55 7.12 17.85 -1.71
C THR A 55 6.34 17.68 -3.00
N GLU A 56 7.06 17.48 -4.09
CA GLU A 56 6.48 17.01 -5.34
C GLU A 56 6.51 15.49 -5.33
N MET A 57 5.39 14.86 -5.67
CA MET A 57 5.33 13.41 -5.74
C MET A 57 4.84 12.96 -7.10
N PHE A 58 5.53 11.96 -7.62
CA PHE A 58 5.21 11.28 -8.87
C PHE A 58 4.92 9.82 -8.54
N LEU A 59 3.87 9.30 -9.15
CA LEU A 59 3.44 7.93 -9.02
C LEU A 59 3.37 7.34 -10.42
N HIS A 60 4.17 6.33 -10.71
CA HIS A 60 4.07 5.56 -11.94
C HIS A 60 3.52 4.18 -11.65
N ILE A 61 2.50 3.76 -12.39
CA ILE A 61 1.92 2.42 -12.31
C ILE A 61 2.11 1.78 -13.68
N GLY A 62 2.80 0.65 -13.73
CA GLY A 62 3.10 -0.09 -14.95
C GLY A 62 3.06 -1.59 -14.73
N LEU A 63 3.47 -2.34 -15.74
CA LEU A 63 3.67 -3.77 -15.64
C LEU A 63 5.11 -4.03 -15.13
N PRO A 64 5.31 -5.00 -14.24
CA PRO A 64 6.67 -5.41 -13.88
C PRO A 64 7.42 -5.92 -15.13
N PRO A 65 8.73 -5.66 -15.27
CA PRO A 65 9.50 -6.20 -16.37
C PRO A 65 9.45 -7.74 -16.36
N ALA A 66 9.38 -8.36 -17.55
CA ALA A 66 9.26 -9.81 -17.72
C ALA A 66 10.43 -10.62 -17.10
N SER A 67 11.55 -9.95 -16.78
CA SER A 67 12.70 -10.54 -16.10
C SER A 67 12.59 -10.40 -14.58
N SER A 68 12.16 -11.48 -13.95
CA SER A 68 12.58 -11.95 -12.62
C SER A 68 12.42 -11.01 -11.41
N ILE A 69 11.49 -11.37 -10.53
CA ILE A 69 11.40 -10.86 -9.16
C ILE A 69 12.14 -11.86 -8.26
N LYS A 70 13.20 -11.43 -7.56
CA LYS A 70 13.81 -12.20 -6.48
C LYS A 70 13.62 -11.46 -5.14
N PRO A 71 13.19 -12.16 -4.09
CA PRO A 71 13.11 -11.61 -2.74
C PRO A 71 14.49 -11.42 -2.12
N LYS A 72 14.62 -10.42 -1.25
CA LYS A 72 15.89 -9.99 -0.66
C LYS A 72 16.46 -11.07 0.26
N GLU A 73 17.76 -11.37 0.13
CA GLU A 73 18.49 -12.27 1.05
C GLU A 73 18.71 -11.64 2.46
N SER A 74 18.34 -10.38 2.68
CA SER A 74 18.47 -9.70 3.98
C SER A 74 17.36 -8.68 4.26
N GLY A 75 16.34 -9.12 5.00
CA GLY A 75 15.30 -8.27 5.61
C GLY A 75 14.02 -8.11 4.78
N TYR A 76 12.94 -7.78 5.49
CA TYR A 76 11.60 -7.51 4.95
C TYR A 76 11.70 -6.43 3.84
N ALA A 77 11.32 -6.76 2.61
CA ALA A 77 11.32 -5.82 1.49
C ALA A 77 10.21 -6.16 0.50
N ASN A 78 9.68 -5.14 -0.19
CA ASN A 78 8.66 -5.30 -1.23
C ASN A 78 9.27 -5.69 -2.58
N PHE A 79 10.36 -5.04 -3.02
CA PHE A 79 11.01 -5.37 -4.30
C PHE A 79 12.43 -4.77 -4.43
N ASN A 80 13.31 -5.43 -5.21
CA ASN A 80 14.50 -4.85 -5.88
C ASN A 80 14.65 -5.51 -7.27
N GLU A 81 14.95 -4.72 -8.30
CA GLU A 81 15.20 -5.22 -9.67
C GLU A 81 16.55 -5.94 -9.74
N VAL A 82 16.60 -7.16 -10.31
CA VAL A 82 17.85 -7.90 -10.56
C VAL A 82 17.79 -8.58 -11.92
N LYS A 83 18.88 -8.52 -12.69
CA LYS A 83 19.04 -9.22 -13.97
C LYS A 83 19.55 -10.64 -13.73
N GLY A 84 18.79 -11.68 -14.12
CA GLY A 84 19.23 -13.09 -14.05
C GLY A 84 18.12 -14.10 -14.38
N GLU A 85 18.48 -15.39 -14.48
CA GLU A 85 17.51 -16.47 -14.72
C GLU A 85 16.70 -16.81 -13.45
N MET A 86 15.39 -17.05 -13.63
CA MET A 86 14.45 -17.40 -12.56
C MET A 86 14.53 -18.90 -12.23
N PRO A 87 14.60 -19.28 -10.94
CA PRO A 87 14.37 -20.67 -10.53
C PRO A 87 12.90 -21.09 -10.78
N ASP A 88 12.64 -22.40 -10.79
CA ASP A 88 11.38 -23.01 -11.24
C ASP A 88 10.17 -22.83 -10.29
N ASP A 89 10.38 -22.27 -9.09
CA ASP A 89 9.37 -21.92 -8.08
C ASP A 89 8.80 -20.50 -8.28
N LYS A 90 8.38 -20.20 -9.52
CA LYS A 90 8.03 -18.85 -9.99
C LYS A 90 6.77 -18.28 -9.30
N LEU A 91 6.90 -17.07 -8.73
CA LEU A 91 5.74 -16.21 -8.48
C LEU A 91 5.17 -15.74 -9.83
N TRP A 92 3.87 -15.91 -10.03
CA TRP A 92 3.19 -15.46 -11.25
C TRP A 92 2.95 -13.96 -11.18
N VAL A 93 3.84 -13.19 -11.81
CA VAL A 93 3.84 -11.71 -11.75
C VAL A 93 2.95 -11.08 -12.82
N ASN A 94 2.35 -11.89 -13.69
CA ASN A 94 1.52 -11.45 -14.81
C ASN A 94 0.26 -10.70 -14.36
N ASN A 95 -0.22 -10.97 -13.15
CA ASN A 95 -1.40 -10.33 -12.57
C ASN A 95 -1.03 -9.19 -11.60
N MET A 96 0.25 -8.85 -11.51
CA MET A 96 0.76 -7.78 -10.66
C MET A 96 1.03 -6.51 -11.47
N MET A 97 0.96 -5.38 -10.79
CA MET A 97 1.38 -4.07 -11.27
C MET A 97 2.62 -3.64 -10.47
N LEU A 98 3.52 -2.92 -11.14
CA LEU A 98 4.65 -2.24 -10.50
C LEU A 98 4.25 -0.80 -10.23
N MET A 99 4.30 -0.41 -8.97
CA MET A 99 4.08 0.95 -8.50
C MET A 99 5.43 1.58 -8.12
N THR A 100 5.81 2.66 -8.78
CA THR A 100 6.99 3.47 -8.46
C THR A 100 6.54 4.80 -7.89
N ILE A 101 6.94 5.10 -6.67
CA ILE A 101 6.69 6.37 -6.00
C ILE A 101 8.01 7.14 -5.98
N THR A 102 8.03 8.34 -6.55
CA THR A 102 9.16 9.24 -6.52
C THR A 102 8.77 10.52 -5.80
N SER A 103 9.50 10.90 -4.76
CA SER A 103 9.38 12.20 -4.11
C SER A 103 10.58 13.07 -4.46
N ILE A 104 10.30 14.35 -4.71
CA ILE A 104 11.31 15.39 -4.90
C ILE A 104 11.14 16.39 -3.76
N GLU A 105 12.18 16.48 -2.93
CA GLU A 105 12.25 17.41 -1.80
C GLU A 105 12.67 18.82 -2.25
N LYS A 106 12.50 19.81 -1.37
CA LYS A 106 12.85 21.22 -1.67
C LYS A 106 14.33 21.44 -1.99
N ASP A 107 15.21 20.62 -1.44
CA ASP A 107 16.64 20.64 -1.68
C ASP A 107 17.06 19.88 -2.95
N GLN A 108 16.08 19.47 -3.77
CA GLN A 108 16.26 18.67 -4.98
C GLN A 108 16.72 17.24 -4.72
N ARG A 109 16.67 16.76 -3.47
CA ARG A 109 16.87 15.35 -3.17
C ARG A 109 15.70 14.54 -3.73
N ILE A 110 16.04 13.51 -4.50
CA ILE A 110 15.08 12.57 -5.08
C ILE A 110 15.11 11.28 -4.27
N GLN A 111 13.95 10.85 -3.77
CA GLN A 111 13.78 9.51 -3.21
C GLN A 111 12.81 8.73 -4.09
N SER A 112 13.10 7.45 -4.30
CA SER A 112 12.23 6.57 -5.08
C SER A 112 12.06 5.23 -4.38
N SER A 113 10.84 4.71 -4.41
CA SER A 113 10.49 3.40 -3.88
C SER A 113 9.64 2.64 -4.89
N ASN A 114 9.85 1.33 -4.97
CA ASN A 114 9.11 0.44 -5.85
C ASN A 114 8.31 -0.56 -5.01
N MET A 115 7.08 -0.83 -5.44
CA MET A 115 6.20 -1.80 -4.82
C MET A 115 5.50 -2.63 -5.88
N LEU A 116 5.52 -3.95 -5.70
CA LEU A 116 4.64 -4.83 -6.43
C LEU A 116 3.30 -4.86 -5.71
N VAL A 117 2.23 -4.74 -6.50
CA VAL A 117 0.86 -4.75 -6.02
C VAL A 117 0.01 -5.60 -6.95
N PHE A 118 -1.06 -6.19 -6.45
CA PHE A 118 -2.09 -6.77 -7.31
C PHE A 118 -3.48 -6.26 -6.91
N PRO A 119 -4.31 -5.89 -7.88
CA PRO A 119 -5.58 -5.23 -7.61
C PRO A 119 -6.65 -6.22 -7.12
N THR A 120 -7.54 -5.73 -6.26
CA THR A 120 -8.77 -6.41 -5.84
C THR A 120 -9.93 -5.43 -5.94
N LYS A 121 -11.04 -5.86 -6.52
CA LYS A 121 -12.28 -5.08 -6.55
C LYS A 121 -13.30 -5.70 -5.61
N LEU A 122 -13.81 -4.93 -4.64
CA LEU A 122 -14.90 -5.33 -3.76
C LEU A 122 -16.07 -4.37 -3.95
N GLY A 123 -17.16 -4.85 -4.56
CA GLY A 123 -18.27 -3.99 -4.96
C GLY A 123 -17.82 -2.88 -5.92
N ASN A 124 -18.02 -1.63 -5.52
CA ASN A 124 -17.60 -0.43 -6.28
C ASN A 124 -16.22 0.10 -5.88
N ASN A 125 -15.58 -0.49 -4.88
CA ASN A 125 -14.31 -0.02 -4.34
C ASN A 125 -13.14 -0.79 -4.96
N HIS A 126 -12.03 -0.08 -5.17
CA HIS A 126 -10.79 -0.65 -5.66
C HIS A 126 -9.72 -0.65 -4.57
N TYR A 127 -9.13 -1.81 -4.35
CA TYR A 127 -8.04 -2.03 -3.42
C TYR A 127 -6.86 -2.65 -4.16
N ALA A 128 -5.68 -2.64 -3.54
CA ALA A 128 -4.58 -3.47 -3.97
C ALA A 128 -3.91 -4.14 -2.78
N ASN A 129 -3.55 -5.40 -2.96
CA ASN A 129 -2.75 -6.14 -2.01
C ASN A 129 -1.28 -5.96 -2.36
N VAL A 130 -0.49 -5.75 -1.32
CA VAL A 130 0.93 -5.46 -1.39
C VAL A 130 1.66 -6.58 -0.63
N PRO A 131 2.09 -7.64 -1.32
CA PRO A 131 2.74 -8.76 -0.65
C PRO A 131 4.09 -8.34 -0.06
N SER A 132 4.39 -8.86 1.12
CA SER A 132 5.71 -8.77 1.77
C SER A 132 6.38 -10.13 1.70
N PHE A 133 7.63 -10.16 1.25
CA PHE A 133 8.36 -11.41 1.02
C PHE A 133 9.45 -11.64 2.07
N HIS A 134 9.68 -12.91 2.41
CA HIS A 134 10.87 -13.37 3.14
C HIS A 134 11.44 -14.62 2.45
N GLY A 135 12.55 -14.46 1.73
CA GLY A 135 12.91 -15.45 0.71
C GLY A 135 11.74 -15.62 -0.27
N ASN A 136 11.59 -16.80 -0.89
CA ASN A 136 10.59 -17.06 -1.94
C ASN A 136 9.15 -17.18 -1.44
N GLN A 137 8.85 -16.76 -0.21
CA GLN A 137 7.55 -16.90 0.41
C GLN A 137 6.94 -15.52 0.72
N VAL A 138 5.66 -15.36 0.38
CA VAL A 138 4.84 -14.27 0.89
C VAL A 138 4.52 -14.58 2.34
N ILE A 139 4.82 -13.65 3.23
CA ILE A 139 4.60 -13.81 4.68
C ILE A 139 3.42 -13.00 5.18
N THR A 140 3.16 -11.83 4.58
CA THR A 140 2.07 -10.94 4.97
C THR A 140 1.70 -10.04 3.79
N TYR A 141 0.57 -9.34 3.92
CA TYR A 141 0.09 -8.36 2.96
C TYR A 141 -0.10 -7.01 3.63
N LYS A 142 0.15 -5.92 2.91
CA LYS A 142 -0.49 -4.63 3.20
C LYS A 142 -1.64 -4.45 2.22
N ILE A 143 -2.67 -3.73 2.64
CA ILE A 143 -3.83 -3.44 1.80
C ILE A 143 -3.91 -1.93 1.62
N LEU A 144 -3.93 -1.48 0.37
CA LEU A 144 -4.16 -0.08 0.01
C LEU A 144 -5.51 0.06 -0.70
N LYS A 145 -6.05 1.28 -0.69
CA LYS A 145 -7.24 1.64 -1.46
C LYS A 145 -6.87 2.66 -2.53
N TYR A 146 -7.55 2.61 -3.66
CA TYR A 146 -7.46 3.67 -4.66
C TYR A 146 -8.79 3.88 -5.38
N GLN A 147 -8.92 5.02 -6.03
CA GLN A 147 -10.08 5.39 -6.83
C GLN A 147 -9.61 6.20 -8.04
N ILE A 148 -10.18 5.91 -9.21
CA ILE A 148 -9.91 6.64 -10.44
C ILE A 148 -11.17 7.39 -10.84
N ASN A 149 -11.02 8.68 -11.14
CA ASN A 149 -12.07 9.53 -11.68
C ASN A 149 -11.50 10.35 -12.85
N GLY A 150 -11.54 9.76 -14.05
CA GLY A 150 -10.95 10.34 -15.25
C GLY A 150 -9.43 10.48 -15.13
N ASP A 151 -8.94 11.72 -15.10
CA ASP A 151 -7.51 12.05 -14.97
C ASP A 151 -7.06 12.20 -13.51
N GLU A 152 -7.89 11.88 -12.53
CA GLU A 152 -7.54 11.90 -11.11
C GLU A 152 -7.46 10.49 -10.52
N LEU A 153 -6.36 10.20 -9.81
CA LEU A 153 -6.15 8.98 -9.03
C LEU A 153 -6.03 9.36 -7.57
N THR A 154 -7.00 8.97 -6.75
CA THR A 154 -6.93 9.13 -5.30
C THR A 154 -6.49 7.82 -4.66
N THR A 155 -5.48 7.88 -3.79
CA THR A 155 -4.91 6.71 -3.11
C THR A 155 -4.95 6.87 -1.60
N TRP A 156 -5.10 5.75 -0.90
CA TRP A 156 -4.87 5.61 0.53
C TRP A 156 -3.87 4.48 0.73
N LEU A 157 -2.65 4.82 1.18
CA LEU A 157 -1.54 3.87 1.22
C LEU A 157 -1.69 2.79 2.29
N LEU A 158 -2.40 3.09 3.38
CA LEU A 158 -2.62 2.21 4.52
C LEU A 158 -4.01 2.44 5.11
N PRO A 159 -4.63 1.41 5.71
CA PRO A 159 -5.85 1.57 6.50
C PRO A 159 -5.57 2.38 7.77
N ASN A 160 -6.63 2.90 8.37
CA ASN A 160 -6.58 3.61 9.63
C ASN A 160 -6.38 2.63 10.80
N ASP A 161 -5.17 2.62 11.38
CA ASP A 161 -4.83 1.69 12.48
C ASP A 161 -5.75 1.81 13.69
N GLN A 162 -6.28 3.01 13.98
CA GLN A 162 -7.25 3.17 15.06
C GLN A 162 -8.53 2.38 14.77
N ALA A 163 -9.05 2.46 13.54
CA ALA A 163 -10.22 1.69 13.12
C ALA A 163 -9.93 0.18 13.18
N ILE A 164 -8.74 -0.26 12.75
CA ILE A 164 -8.32 -1.66 12.90
C ILE A 164 -8.33 -2.09 14.38
N GLY A 165 -7.78 -1.28 15.27
CA GLY A 165 -7.76 -1.55 16.71
C GLY A 165 -9.18 -1.64 17.32
N GLU A 166 -10.08 -0.74 16.91
CA GLU A 166 -11.49 -0.75 17.33
C GLU A 166 -12.23 -1.99 16.80
N LEU A 167 -11.97 -2.41 15.55
CA LEU A 167 -12.54 -3.62 14.96
C LEU A 167 -12.04 -4.89 15.67
N ILE A 168 -10.78 -4.93 16.08
CA ILE A 168 -10.22 -6.03 16.90
C ILE A 168 -10.89 -6.06 18.27
N GLN A 169 -11.02 -4.90 18.94
CA GLN A 169 -11.70 -4.81 20.24
C GLN A 169 -13.18 -5.23 20.17
N ALA A 170 -13.83 -4.96 19.05
CA ALA A 170 -15.20 -5.37 18.79
C ALA A 170 -15.36 -6.85 18.38
N GLY A 171 -14.25 -7.60 18.24
CA GLY A 171 -14.26 -9.00 17.80
C GLY A 171 -14.63 -9.19 16.33
N LYS A 172 -14.49 -8.15 15.51
CA LYS A 172 -14.74 -8.19 14.06
C LYS A 172 -13.49 -8.56 13.25
N LEU A 173 -12.32 -8.29 13.81
CA LEU A 173 -11.02 -8.74 13.33
C LEU A 173 -10.27 -9.45 14.46
N HIS A 174 -9.32 -10.30 14.11
CA HIS A 174 -8.49 -11.06 15.03
C HIS A 174 -7.03 -10.61 14.93
N ALA A 175 -6.47 -10.17 16.05
CA ALA A 175 -5.04 -9.91 16.15
C ALA A 175 -4.26 -11.23 16.03
N GLY A 176 -3.22 -11.24 15.21
CA GLY A 176 -2.29 -12.36 15.16
C GLY A 176 -1.18 -12.28 16.20
N GLU A 177 -0.23 -13.22 16.14
CA GLU A 177 0.81 -13.37 17.17
C GLU A 177 1.79 -12.18 17.24
N LYS A 178 1.98 -11.49 16.11
CA LYS A 178 2.83 -10.30 16.01
C LYS A 178 2.00 -9.04 16.20
N LYS A 179 2.61 -8.02 16.79
CA LYS A 179 1.98 -6.71 16.91
C LYS A 179 1.66 -6.14 15.51
N ASP A 180 0.50 -5.49 15.38
CA ASP A 180 -0.02 -4.89 14.14
C ASP A 180 -0.27 -5.91 13.00
N TYR A 181 -0.40 -7.19 13.35
CA TYR A 181 -0.73 -8.27 12.42
C TYR A 181 -2.18 -8.71 12.60
N VAL A 182 -2.91 -8.84 11.51
CA VAL A 182 -4.32 -9.27 11.45
C VAL A 182 -4.37 -10.66 10.83
N ALA A 183 -4.89 -11.63 11.58
CA ALA A 183 -4.85 -13.07 11.27
C ALA A 183 -6.19 -13.61 10.73
N ASP A 184 -7.00 -12.73 10.14
CA ASP A 184 -8.28 -13.11 9.52
C ASP A 184 -8.10 -13.67 8.11
N ASP A 185 -9.01 -14.56 7.73
CA ASP A 185 -9.08 -15.11 6.38
C ASP A 185 -9.58 -14.08 5.35
N THR A 186 -9.36 -14.40 4.06
CA THR A 186 -9.76 -13.56 2.93
C THR A 186 -11.23 -13.14 2.98
N GLU A 187 -12.15 -14.03 3.37
CA GLU A 187 -13.59 -13.74 3.33
C GLU A 187 -14.00 -12.76 4.43
N THR A 188 -13.47 -12.96 5.64
CA THR A 188 -13.65 -12.06 6.77
C THR A 188 -13.08 -10.68 6.45
N LEU A 189 -11.87 -10.62 5.89
CA LEU A 189 -11.25 -9.36 5.47
C LEU A 189 -12.10 -8.65 4.40
N ARG A 190 -12.61 -9.36 3.39
CA ARG A 190 -13.48 -8.78 2.36
C ARG A 190 -14.74 -8.16 2.96
N GLN A 191 -15.41 -8.89 3.87
CA GLN A 191 -16.60 -8.39 4.52
C GLN A 191 -16.30 -7.12 5.32
N VAL A 192 -15.27 -7.15 6.17
CA VAL A 192 -14.89 -6.01 7.01
C VAL A 192 -14.50 -4.79 6.17
N PHE A 193 -13.71 -4.98 5.10
CA PHE A 193 -13.27 -3.88 4.26
C PHE A 193 -14.42 -3.22 3.49
N VAL A 194 -15.45 -3.96 3.13
CA VAL A 194 -16.67 -3.41 2.51
C VAL A 194 -17.54 -2.69 3.54
N GLU A 195 -17.77 -3.29 4.70
CA GLU A 195 -18.65 -2.72 5.73
C GLU A 195 -18.06 -1.48 6.41
N HIS A 196 -16.73 -1.44 6.54
CA HIS A 196 -16.00 -0.41 7.29
C HIS A 196 -15.09 0.46 6.42
N ASP A 197 -15.33 0.49 5.10
CA ASP A 197 -14.49 1.19 4.13
C ASP A 197 -14.18 2.66 4.50
N ALA A 198 -15.20 3.41 4.93
CA ALA A 198 -15.05 4.82 5.27
C ALA A 198 -14.23 5.06 6.56
N GLU A 199 -14.29 4.13 7.51
CA GLU A 199 -13.54 4.18 8.78
C GLU A 199 -12.07 3.76 8.55
N LEU A 200 -11.87 2.75 7.70
CA LEU A 200 -10.57 2.24 7.31
C LEU A 200 -9.83 3.21 6.38
N PHE A 201 -10.53 3.89 5.48
CA PHE A 201 -9.93 4.77 4.47
C PHE A 201 -10.58 6.15 4.47
N PRO A 202 -10.40 6.93 5.54
CA PRO A 202 -11.07 8.21 5.67
C PRO A 202 -10.46 9.26 4.70
N PRO A 203 -11.25 10.21 4.18
CA PRO A 203 -10.80 11.13 3.13
C PRO A 203 -9.58 11.98 3.49
N GLU A 204 -9.40 12.34 4.76
CA GLU A 204 -8.27 13.15 5.24
C GLU A 204 -6.92 12.42 5.20
N LYS A 205 -6.92 11.09 5.08
CA LYS A 205 -5.72 10.27 4.88
C LYS A 205 -5.45 9.95 3.40
N SER A 206 -6.25 10.50 2.50
CA SER A 206 -6.11 10.29 1.06
C SER A 206 -5.11 11.24 0.42
N MET A 207 -4.65 10.86 -0.77
CA MET A 207 -3.84 11.70 -1.63
C MET A 207 -4.31 11.58 -3.07
N THR A 208 -4.55 12.73 -3.71
CA THR A 208 -4.98 12.77 -5.12
C THR A 208 -3.84 13.18 -6.03
N PHE A 209 -3.60 12.36 -7.03
CA PHE A 209 -2.68 12.58 -8.14
C PHE A 209 -3.46 12.92 -9.40
N ARG A 210 -2.84 13.68 -10.30
CA ARG A 210 -3.34 13.99 -11.63
C ARG A 210 -2.53 13.29 -12.69
N ARG A 211 -3.18 12.76 -13.72
CA ARG A 211 -2.51 12.06 -14.82
C ARG A 211 -1.58 13.02 -15.57
N ILE A 212 -0.36 12.56 -15.80
CA ILE A 212 0.60 13.25 -16.65
C ILE A 212 0.29 12.89 -18.10
N LYS A 213 -0.14 13.87 -18.88
CA LYS A 213 -0.32 13.72 -20.33
C LYS A 213 0.99 14.13 -21.00
N LEU A 214 1.72 13.16 -21.54
CA LEU A 214 2.80 13.46 -22.46
C LEU A 214 2.18 14.14 -23.68
N TRP A 215 2.65 15.33 -24.02
CA TRP A 215 2.22 16.00 -25.24
C TRP A 215 2.60 15.07 -26.39
N LYS A 216 1.60 14.67 -27.18
CA LYS A 216 1.86 14.13 -28.51
C LYS A 216 2.11 15.36 -29.36
N ASP A 217 3.31 15.51 -29.89
CA ASP A 217 3.56 16.44 -30.98
C ASP A 217 2.60 16.02 -32.12
N GLU A 218 1.58 16.84 -32.37
CA GLU A 218 0.67 16.73 -33.52
C GLU A 218 1.35 17.26 -34.79
#